data_AF-A0A819QR16-F1
#
_entry.id   AF-A0A819QR16-F1
#
_cell.length_a   1.000
_cell.length_b   1.000
_cell.length_c   1.000
_cell.angle_alpha   90.00
_cell.angle_beta   90.00
_cell.angle_gamma   90.00
#
_symmetry.space_group_name_H-M   'P 1'
#
loop_
_entity.id
_entity.type
_entity.pdbx_description
1 polymer ?
#
loop_
_entity_poly.entity_id
_entity_poly.type
_entity_poly.pdbx_seq_one_letter_code
_entity_poly.pdbx_strand_id
1 'polypeptide(L)'
;MLNLLLSTISRSTLRKFACTNNLLYIDSFQWPKESNLKYLTIDHCTRKDFCTILRHLLHLQTIVLRHFNLDIHTEYEYLSTTYPQLTSLTMQQLFFSMDKIESFLYLTPSLVHLRLEGCADDATFNGSRWETLIRTKLLSLNQFEFSFRLQNYRVVKMNATQFRTPFWLNEKHWPIYCIYDCPKEEILLCSTPDILTELEYNFVGPVVISKTIQNVSVSTNVVRKL
;
A
#
# COMPACT_ATOMS: atom_id res chain seq x y z
N MET A 1 -10.29 -14.61 -25.84
CA MET A 1 -9.23 -14.82 -24.83
C MET A 1 -9.78 -14.74 -23.39
N LEU A 2 -10.58 -13.71 -23.04
CA LEU A 2 -11.23 -13.59 -21.72
C LEU A 2 -12.06 -14.83 -21.29
N ASN A 3 -12.88 -15.40 -22.19
CA ASN A 3 -13.74 -16.55 -21.86
C ASN A 3 -12.97 -17.83 -21.52
N LEU A 4 -11.79 -18.05 -22.12
CA LEU A 4 -10.92 -19.18 -21.80
C LEU A 4 -10.32 -19.01 -20.40
N LEU A 5 -9.87 -17.80 -20.09
CA LEU A 5 -9.38 -17.42 -18.76
C LEU A 5 -10.45 -17.64 -17.67
N LEU A 6 -11.67 -17.17 -17.92
CA LEU A 6 -12.82 -17.39 -17.05
C LEU A 6 -13.11 -18.87 -16.82
N SER A 7 -13.19 -19.66 -17.91
CA SER A 7 -13.43 -21.10 -17.80
C SER A 7 -12.32 -21.84 -17.02
N THR A 8 -11.09 -21.34 -17.12
CA THR A 8 -9.94 -21.88 -16.39
C THR A 8 -10.05 -21.56 -14.91
N ILE A 9 -10.39 -20.31 -14.55
CA ILE A 9 -10.58 -19.91 -13.15
C ILE A 9 -11.76 -20.67 -12.51
N SER A 10 -12.89 -20.82 -13.22
CA SER A 10 -14.08 -21.49 -12.69
C SER A 10 -13.89 -22.98 -12.44
N ARG A 11 -13.05 -23.67 -13.24
CA ARG A 11 -12.89 -25.13 -13.19
C ARG A 11 -11.62 -25.58 -12.47
N SER A 12 -10.77 -24.66 -12.05
CA SER A 12 -9.48 -24.98 -11.48
C SER A 12 -9.47 -24.92 -9.97
N THR A 13 -8.56 -25.68 -9.37
CA THR A 13 -8.12 -25.54 -7.98
C THR A 13 -7.21 -24.32 -7.78
N LEU A 14 -7.25 -23.35 -8.70
CA LEU A 14 -6.35 -22.21 -8.73
C LEU A 14 -6.59 -21.32 -7.51
N ARG A 15 -5.53 -21.11 -6.74
CA ARG A 15 -5.55 -20.26 -5.53
C ARG A 15 -4.91 -18.90 -5.73
N LYS A 16 -4.10 -18.74 -6.78
CA LYS A 16 -3.38 -17.50 -7.09
C LYS A 16 -3.55 -17.15 -8.56
N PHE A 17 -3.87 -15.90 -8.84
CA PHE A 17 -4.05 -15.40 -10.19
C PHE A 17 -3.46 -13.99 -10.30
N ALA A 18 -2.82 -13.68 -11.42
CA ALA A 18 -2.26 -12.37 -11.70
C ALA A 18 -2.76 -11.88 -13.07
N CYS A 19 -3.32 -10.68 -13.08
CA CYS A 19 -3.85 -10.00 -14.25
C CYS A 19 -3.09 -8.69 -14.44
N THR A 20 -2.02 -8.74 -15.22
CA THR A 20 -1.10 -7.60 -15.44
C THR A 20 -1.36 -6.84 -16.73
N ASN A 21 -2.36 -7.24 -17.52
CA ASN A 21 -2.71 -6.55 -18.75
C ASN A 21 -3.81 -5.53 -18.48
N ASN A 22 -3.78 -4.41 -19.22
CA ASN A 22 -4.82 -3.36 -19.23
C ASN A 22 -6.14 -3.91 -19.77
N LEU A 23 -6.83 -4.72 -18.97
CA LEU A 23 -8.20 -5.11 -19.22
C LEU A 23 -9.07 -3.92 -18.80
N LEU A 24 -9.35 -3.03 -19.76
CA LEU A 24 -10.16 -1.82 -19.57
C LEU A 24 -11.60 -2.07 -19.03
N TYR A 25 -11.98 -3.32 -18.73
CA TYR A 25 -13.35 -3.70 -18.39
C TYR A 25 -13.42 -4.85 -17.37
N ILE A 26 -12.75 -4.74 -16.22
CA ILE A 26 -12.89 -5.73 -15.12
C ILE A 26 -14.34 -5.80 -14.62
N ASP A 27 -15.07 -4.69 -14.59
CA ASP A 27 -16.50 -4.65 -14.31
C ASP A 27 -17.36 -5.60 -15.19
N SER A 28 -16.91 -5.91 -16.41
CA SER A 28 -17.61 -6.85 -17.31
C SER A 28 -17.26 -8.32 -17.03
N PHE A 29 -16.27 -8.56 -16.16
CA PHE A 29 -15.79 -9.89 -15.84
C PHE A 29 -16.75 -10.60 -14.89
N GLN A 30 -17.34 -11.69 -15.35
CA GLN A 30 -18.17 -12.54 -14.49
C GLN A 30 -17.29 -13.46 -13.65
N TRP A 31 -16.82 -12.94 -12.52
CA TRP A 31 -16.05 -13.73 -11.56
C TRP A 31 -16.85 -14.94 -11.08
N PRO A 32 -16.31 -16.17 -11.21
CA PRO A 32 -17.02 -17.36 -10.76
C PRO A 32 -17.21 -17.35 -9.25
N LYS A 33 -18.47 -17.47 -8.80
CA LYS A 33 -18.83 -17.45 -7.38
C LYS A 33 -18.19 -18.58 -6.57
N GLU A 34 -17.93 -19.71 -7.22
CA GLU A 34 -17.32 -20.91 -6.61
C GLU A 34 -15.78 -20.89 -6.71
N SER A 35 -15.19 -19.74 -7.04
CA SER A 35 -13.74 -19.60 -7.14
C SER A 35 -13.07 -19.84 -5.78
N ASN A 36 -12.07 -20.72 -5.77
CA ASN A 36 -11.21 -20.96 -4.61
C ASN A 36 -10.01 -19.99 -4.56
N LEU A 37 -10.08 -18.88 -5.30
CA LEU A 37 -9.00 -17.92 -5.39
C LEU A 37 -8.79 -17.22 -4.04
N LYS A 38 -7.55 -17.29 -3.54
CA LYS A 38 -7.13 -16.66 -2.28
C LYS A 38 -6.21 -15.47 -2.50
N TYR A 39 -5.54 -15.41 -3.64
CA TYR A 39 -4.56 -14.37 -3.98
C TYR A 39 -4.81 -13.84 -5.39
N LEU A 40 -4.85 -12.51 -5.52
CA LEU A 40 -5.10 -11.84 -6.77
C LEU A 40 -4.16 -10.65 -6.95
N THR A 41 -3.48 -10.57 -8.08
CA THR A 41 -2.77 -9.35 -8.51
C THR A 41 -3.51 -8.75 -9.69
N ILE A 42 -3.78 -7.45 -9.65
CA ILE A 42 -4.44 -6.72 -10.74
C ILE A 42 -3.71 -5.40 -10.97
N ASP A 43 -3.47 -5.11 -12.24
CA ASP A 43 -3.00 -3.81 -12.70
C ASP A 43 -4.17 -2.98 -13.24
N HIS A 44 -4.12 -1.65 -13.08
CA HIS A 44 -5.09 -0.68 -13.60
C HIS A 44 -6.53 -0.97 -13.18
N CYS A 45 -6.75 -0.98 -11.87
CA CYS A 45 -8.04 -1.24 -11.25
C CYS A 45 -8.68 0.05 -10.73
N THR A 46 -10.00 0.17 -10.80
CA THR A 46 -10.76 1.25 -10.16
C THR A 46 -11.36 0.78 -8.83
N ARG A 47 -11.78 1.72 -7.97
CA ARG A 47 -12.51 1.37 -6.73
C ARG A 47 -13.73 0.49 -6.99
N LYS A 48 -14.45 0.72 -8.10
CA LYS A 48 -15.62 -0.08 -8.48
C LYS A 48 -15.22 -1.51 -8.82
N ASP A 49 -14.18 -1.69 -9.64
CA ASP A 49 -13.66 -3.02 -9.98
C ASP A 49 -13.26 -3.78 -8.71
N PHE A 50 -12.54 -3.14 -7.78
CA PHE A 50 -12.16 -3.71 -6.49
C PHE A 50 -13.37 -4.23 -5.70
N CYS A 51 -14.41 -3.41 -5.56
CA CYS A 51 -15.65 -3.81 -4.90
C CYS A 51 -16.33 -4.98 -5.63
N THR A 52 -16.41 -4.92 -6.95
CA THR A 52 -16.98 -5.99 -7.79
C THR A 52 -16.24 -7.30 -7.57
N ILE A 53 -14.90 -7.28 -7.56
CA ILE A 53 -14.06 -8.45 -7.33
C ILE A 53 -14.35 -9.06 -5.95
N LEU A 54 -14.31 -8.26 -4.88
CA LEU A 54 -14.48 -8.77 -3.52
C LEU A 54 -15.89 -9.27 -3.25
N ARG A 55 -16.90 -8.73 -3.93
CA ARG A 55 -18.27 -9.24 -3.85
C ARG A 55 -18.42 -10.65 -4.43
N HIS A 56 -17.63 -10.99 -5.45
CA HIS A 56 -17.71 -12.29 -6.11
C HIS A 56 -16.70 -13.32 -5.59
N LEU A 57 -15.52 -12.87 -5.18
CA LEU A 57 -14.45 -13.74 -4.69
C LEU A 57 -14.45 -13.80 -3.16
N LEU A 58 -15.40 -14.55 -2.60
CA LEU A 58 -15.66 -14.62 -1.16
C LEU A 58 -14.50 -15.25 -0.37
N HIS A 59 -13.62 -16.01 -1.02
CA HIS A 59 -12.45 -16.64 -0.41
C HIS A 59 -11.15 -15.85 -0.63
N LEU A 60 -11.22 -14.67 -1.25
CA LEU A 60 -10.04 -13.87 -1.53
C LEU A 60 -9.47 -13.25 -0.25
N GLN A 61 -8.24 -13.63 0.08
CA GLN A 61 -7.57 -13.19 1.30
C GLN A 61 -6.50 -12.13 1.03
N THR A 62 -5.87 -12.19 -0.15
CA THR A 62 -4.79 -11.29 -0.53
C THR A 62 -5.08 -10.65 -1.87
N ILE A 63 -4.92 -9.33 -1.93
CA ILE A 63 -4.99 -8.58 -3.19
C ILE A 63 -3.80 -7.64 -3.32
N VAL A 64 -3.23 -7.62 -4.52
CA VAL A 64 -2.19 -6.68 -4.94
C VAL A 64 -2.75 -5.82 -6.06
N LEU A 65 -2.83 -4.53 -5.83
CA LEU A 65 -3.36 -3.54 -6.78
C LEU A 65 -2.19 -2.69 -7.28
N ARG A 66 -1.95 -2.67 -8.59
CA ARG A 66 -0.97 -1.77 -9.21
C ARG A 66 -1.68 -0.74 -10.07
N HIS A 67 -1.17 0.49 -10.08
CA HIS A 67 -1.79 1.60 -10.82
C HIS A 67 -3.29 1.76 -10.46
N PHE A 68 -3.60 1.63 -9.17
CA PHE A 68 -4.98 1.68 -8.69
C PHE A 68 -5.49 3.12 -8.68
N ASN A 69 -6.62 3.34 -9.35
CA ASN A 69 -7.25 4.64 -9.40
C ASN A 69 -8.30 4.77 -8.28
N LEU A 70 -7.94 5.53 -7.23
CA LEU A 70 -8.84 5.91 -6.14
C LEU A 70 -9.76 7.09 -6.51
N ASP A 71 -9.47 7.81 -7.60
CA ASP A 71 -10.29 8.91 -8.09
C ASP A 71 -11.49 8.40 -8.87
N ILE A 72 -12.66 8.40 -8.21
CA ILE A 72 -13.93 8.41 -8.92
C ILE A 72 -14.92 9.24 -8.10
N HIS A 73 -15.51 10.23 -8.77
CA HIS A 73 -16.63 11.07 -8.32
C HIS A 73 -17.94 10.31 -8.05
N THR A 74 -17.92 8.99 -7.90
CA THR A 74 -19.12 8.17 -7.72
C THR A 74 -19.38 7.93 -6.23
N GLU A 75 -20.13 8.88 -5.67
CA GLU A 75 -21.33 8.71 -4.86
C GLU A 75 -21.40 7.49 -3.92
N TYR A 76 -21.48 7.81 -2.62
CA TYR A 76 -22.17 7.19 -1.46
C TYR A 76 -22.64 5.72 -1.44
N GLU A 77 -22.79 5.00 -2.54
CA GLU A 77 -23.38 3.65 -2.62
C GLU A 77 -22.56 2.55 -1.92
N TYR A 78 -21.26 2.76 -1.72
CA TYR A 78 -20.37 1.73 -1.18
C TYR A 78 -20.03 1.88 0.30
N LEU A 79 -20.54 2.91 0.98
CA LEU A 79 -20.16 3.21 2.38
C LEU A 79 -20.60 2.12 3.38
N SER A 80 -21.60 1.32 3.03
CA SER A 80 -22.16 0.30 3.93
C SER A 80 -21.56 -1.10 3.74
N THR A 81 -20.78 -1.35 2.70
CA THR A 81 -20.25 -2.68 2.41
C THR A 81 -18.85 -2.84 3.00
N THR A 82 -18.61 -3.92 3.73
CA THR A 82 -17.28 -4.32 4.19
C THR A 82 -16.91 -5.68 3.62
N TYR A 83 -15.61 -5.94 3.49
CA TYR A 83 -15.03 -7.14 2.92
C TYR A 83 -14.10 -7.80 3.96
N PRO A 84 -14.67 -8.45 4.99
CA PRO A 84 -13.90 -9.01 6.10
C PRO A 84 -13.03 -10.21 5.70
N GLN A 85 -13.27 -10.81 4.52
CA GLN A 85 -12.44 -11.90 4.01
C GLN A 85 -11.02 -11.46 3.64
N LEU A 86 -10.83 -10.17 3.33
CA LEU A 86 -9.55 -9.66 2.89
C LEU A 86 -8.65 -9.37 4.10
N THR A 87 -7.53 -10.08 4.18
CA THR A 87 -6.57 -9.97 5.29
C THR A 87 -5.24 -9.34 4.86
N SER A 88 -4.94 -9.29 3.57
CA SER A 88 -3.71 -8.72 3.04
C SER A 88 -4.00 -7.84 1.82
N LEU A 89 -3.58 -6.59 1.89
CA LEU A 89 -3.72 -5.61 0.82
C LEU A 89 -2.36 -5.01 0.51
N THR A 90 -1.94 -5.08 -0.74
CA THR A 90 -0.79 -4.33 -1.25
C THR A 90 -1.29 -3.39 -2.33
N MET A 91 -0.92 -2.12 -2.24
CA MET A 91 -1.23 -1.14 -3.27
C MET A 91 0.04 -0.43 -3.74
N GLN A 92 0.28 -0.45 -5.05
CA GLN A 92 1.54 0.00 -5.65
C GLN A 92 1.33 1.08 -6.71
N GLN A 93 2.33 1.94 -6.83
CA GLN A 93 2.39 3.02 -7.83
C GLN A 93 1.20 3.96 -7.72
N LEU A 94 0.86 4.33 -6.48
CA LEU A 94 -0.31 5.14 -6.22
C LEU A 94 -0.01 6.63 -6.20
N PHE A 95 -1.05 7.41 -6.52
CA PHE A 95 -1.14 8.84 -6.27
C PHE A 95 -2.43 9.06 -5.48
N PHE A 96 -2.34 9.39 -4.19
CA PHE A 96 -3.52 9.58 -3.35
C PHE A 96 -3.31 10.65 -2.29
N SER A 97 -4.43 11.11 -1.73
CA SER A 97 -4.48 11.82 -0.46
C SER A 97 -4.84 10.86 0.67
N MET A 98 -4.48 11.22 1.90
CA MET A 98 -4.83 10.44 3.10
C MET A 98 -6.33 10.16 3.20
N ASP A 99 -7.18 11.15 2.87
CA ASP A 99 -8.64 11.02 2.96
C ASP A 99 -9.17 9.90 2.05
N LYS A 100 -8.61 9.78 0.84
CA LYS A 100 -8.98 8.72 -0.11
C LYS A 100 -8.60 7.35 0.43
N ILE A 101 -7.39 7.21 0.96
CA ILE A 101 -6.92 5.95 1.57
C ILE A 101 -7.79 5.56 2.75
N GLU A 102 -8.03 6.49 3.68
CA GLU A 102 -8.86 6.23 4.86
C GLU A 102 -10.22 5.70 4.41
N SER A 103 -10.91 6.44 3.53
CA SER A 103 -12.23 6.07 2.98
C SER A 103 -12.25 4.68 2.32
N PHE A 104 -11.12 4.27 1.74
CA PHE A 104 -10.97 2.98 1.08
C PHE A 104 -10.73 1.86 2.09
N LEU A 105 -9.87 2.09 3.08
CA LEU A 105 -9.54 1.11 4.11
C LEU A 105 -10.72 0.80 5.06
N TYR A 106 -11.72 1.70 5.13
CA TYR A 106 -13.01 1.40 5.78
C TYR A 106 -13.72 0.16 5.19
N LEU A 107 -13.47 -0.16 3.92
CA LEU A 107 -14.06 -1.32 3.27
C LEU A 107 -13.42 -2.64 3.74
N THR A 108 -12.25 -2.60 4.36
CA THR A 108 -11.44 -3.79 4.66
C THR A 108 -10.97 -3.78 6.12
N PRO A 109 -11.89 -3.84 7.11
CA PRO A 109 -11.54 -3.70 8.53
C PRO A 109 -10.73 -4.88 9.07
N SER A 110 -10.75 -6.03 8.40
CA SER A 110 -10.08 -7.27 8.82
C SER A 110 -8.64 -7.42 8.31
N LEU A 111 -8.05 -6.35 7.76
CA LEU A 111 -6.68 -6.38 7.29
C LEU A 111 -5.71 -6.69 8.44
N VAL A 112 -4.87 -7.69 8.20
CA VAL A 112 -3.73 -8.09 9.03
C VAL A 112 -2.43 -7.53 8.47
N HIS A 113 -2.34 -7.44 7.14
CA HIS A 113 -1.21 -6.89 6.41
C HIS A 113 -1.65 -5.79 5.44
N LEU A 114 -1.00 -4.63 5.51
CA LEU A 114 -1.20 -3.51 4.61
C LEU A 114 0.17 -3.04 4.09
N ARG A 115 0.32 -3.00 2.76
CA ARG A 115 1.49 -2.44 2.08
C ARG A 115 1.09 -1.34 1.12
N LEU A 116 1.73 -0.17 1.22
CA LEU A 116 1.44 1.01 0.40
C LEU A 116 2.68 1.56 -0.28
N GLU A 117 2.66 1.71 -1.60
CA GLU A 117 3.79 2.26 -2.36
C GLU A 117 3.30 3.30 -3.36
N GLY A 118 3.91 4.47 -3.36
CA GLY A 118 3.51 5.52 -4.28
C GLY A 118 4.11 6.90 -3.99
N CYS A 119 3.54 7.89 -4.66
CA CYS A 119 3.76 9.29 -4.39
C CYS A 119 2.63 9.78 -3.48
N ALA A 120 3.01 10.40 -2.38
CA ALA A 120 2.08 10.80 -1.34
C ALA A 120 2.10 12.32 -1.16
N ASP A 121 0.95 12.88 -0.80
CA ASP A 121 0.90 14.27 -0.36
C ASP A 121 1.42 14.41 1.09
N ASP A 122 1.65 15.66 1.48
CA ASP A 122 2.08 16.03 2.82
C ASP A 122 1.13 15.50 3.91
N ALA A 123 -0.17 15.38 3.59
CA ALA A 123 -1.21 14.93 4.51
C ALA A 123 -1.16 13.41 4.77
N THR A 124 -0.71 12.63 3.80
CA THR A 124 -0.48 11.17 3.94
C THR A 124 0.65 10.90 4.92
N PHE A 125 1.62 11.81 5.00
CA PHE A 125 2.69 11.73 5.98
C PHE A 125 2.24 12.30 7.35
N ASN A 126 1.18 11.73 7.93
CA ASN A 126 0.66 12.13 9.23
C ASN A 126 0.57 10.92 10.17
N GLY A 127 1.55 10.79 11.07
CA GLY A 127 1.64 9.64 11.98
C GLY A 127 0.48 9.54 12.95
N SER A 128 -0.07 10.68 13.38
CA SER A 128 -1.22 10.71 14.28
C SER A 128 -2.51 10.25 13.61
N ARG A 129 -2.73 10.60 12.33
CA ARG A 129 -3.87 10.11 11.54
C ARG A 129 -3.76 8.60 11.31
N TRP A 130 -2.58 8.12 10.91
CA TRP A 130 -2.34 6.68 10.77
C TRP A 130 -2.59 5.93 12.07
N GLU A 131 -2.03 6.40 13.19
CA GLU A 131 -2.27 5.81 14.50
C GLU A 131 -3.78 5.75 14.82
N THR A 132 -4.50 6.85 14.61
CA THR A 132 -5.95 6.90 14.83
C THR A 132 -6.70 5.90 13.95
N LEU A 133 -6.39 5.85 12.66
CA LEU A 133 -7.01 4.90 11.72
C LEU A 133 -6.78 3.45 12.15
N ILE A 134 -5.54 3.11 12.52
CA ILE A 134 -5.18 1.75 12.92
C ILE A 134 -5.88 1.36 14.23
N ARG A 135 -5.89 2.25 15.22
CA ARG A 135 -6.53 2.03 16.51
C ARG A 135 -8.06 1.94 16.44
N THR A 136 -8.68 2.53 15.43
CA THR A 136 -10.15 2.63 15.38
C THR A 136 -10.78 1.73 14.32
N LYS A 137 -10.07 1.41 13.23
CA LYS A 137 -10.63 0.69 12.07
C LYS A 137 -9.85 -0.54 11.67
N LEU A 138 -8.53 -0.54 11.80
CA LEU A 138 -7.66 -1.65 11.39
C LEU A 138 -7.12 -2.40 12.61
N LEU A 139 -8.04 -2.85 13.48
CA LEU A 139 -7.71 -3.46 14.77
C LEU A 139 -6.88 -4.74 14.64
N SER A 140 -7.07 -5.47 13.53
CA SER A 140 -6.33 -6.70 13.24
C SER A 140 -4.97 -6.47 12.58
N LEU A 141 -4.60 -5.22 12.30
CA LEU A 141 -3.40 -4.90 11.54
C LEU A 141 -2.14 -5.16 12.37
N ASN A 142 -1.37 -6.16 11.95
CA ASN A 142 -0.13 -6.60 12.60
C ASN A 142 1.11 -6.19 11.82
N GLN A 143 0.96 -5.94 10.52
CA GLN A 143 2.06 -5.54 9.65
C GLN A 143 1.62 -4.37 8.77
N PHE A 144 2.33 -3.25 8.89
CA PHE A 144 2.13 -2.06 8.08
C PHE A 144 3.42 -1.67 7.36
N GLU A 145 3.42 -1.89 6.06
CA GLU A 145 4.51 -1.57 5.16
C GLU A 145 4.16 -0.33 4.33
N PHE A 146 5.08 0.60 4.21
CA PHE A 146 4.90 1.68 3.24
C PHE A 146 6.22 2.16 2.62
N SER A 147 6.10 2.78 1.45
CA SER A 147 7.16 3.44 0.70
C SER A 147 6.57 4.66 -0.01
N PHE A 148 6.76 5.85 0.57
CA PHE A 148 6.19 7.10 0.08
C PHE A 148 7.27 8.04 -0.42
N ARG A 149 7.16 8.42 -1.70
CA ARG A 149 7.94 9.52 -2.26
C ARG A 149 7.26 10.85 -1.95
N LEU A 150 8.03 11.76 -1.37
CA LEU A 150 7.62 13.09 -0.94
C LEU A 150 8.46 14.14 -1.68
N GLN A 151 7.80 15.23 -2.09
CA GLN A 151 8.43 16.34 -2.81
C GLN A 151 8.91 17.47 -1.88
N ASN A 152 8.49 17.49 -0.61
CA ASN A 152 8.74 18.61 0.30
C ASN A 152 9.50 18.21 1.57
N TYR A 153 10.79 18.53 1.64
CA TYR A 153 11.65 18.16 2.77
C TYR A 153 11.29 18.78 4.11
N ARG A 154 10.71 19.98 4.12
CA ARG A 154 10.39 20.68 5.37
C ARG A 154 9.31 19.93 6.14
N VAL A 155 8.35 19.39 5.41
CA VAL A 155 7.23 18.63 5.95
C VAL A 155 7.72 17.31 6.56
N VAL A 156 8.74 16.70 5.96
CA VAL A 156 9.28 15.44 6.47
C VAL A 156 9.85 15.58 7.87
N LYS A 157 10.65 16.62 8.12
CA LYS A 157 11.26 16.80 9.44
C LYS A 157 10.23 17.00 10.54
N MET A 158 9.17 17.77 10.25
CA MET A 158 8.11 18.05 11.22
C MET A 158 7.30 16.78 11.51
N ASN A 159 6.85 16.09 10.46
CA ASN A 159 5.91 14.99 10.60
C ASN A 159 6.58 13.67 11.04
N ALA A 160 7.89 13.50 10.85
CA ALA A 160 8.63 12.33 11.37
C ALA A 160 8.52 12.19 12.89
N THR A 161 8.33 13.30 13.62
CA THR A 161 8.12 13.26 15.07
C THR A 161 6.79 12.62 15.46
N GLN A 162 5.78 12.66 14.59
CA GLN A 162 4.47 12.04 14.83
C GLN A 162 4.51 10.51 14.80
N PHE A 163 5.59 9.93 14.28
CA PHE A 163 5.85 8.49 14.26
C PHE A 163 6.73 8.03 15.43
N ARG A 164 6.91 8.89 16.45
CA ARG A 164 7.66 8.60 17.68
C ARG A 164 6.77 8.39 18.90
N THR A 165 5.46 8.25 18.71
CA THR A 165 4.55 7.98 19.84
C THR A 165 4.81 6.57 20.39
N PRO A 166 4.42 6.28 21.65
CA PRO A 166 4.52 4.93 22.22
C PRO A 166 3.82 3.86 21.38
N PHE A 167 2.77 4.23 20.63
CA PHE A 167 2.12 3.33 19.69
C PHE A 167 3.10 2.76 18.67
N TRP A 168 3.85 3.62 17.98
CA TRP A 168 4.80 3.22 16.94
C TRP A 168 5.99 2.47 17.53
N LEU A 169 6.54 3.00 18.63
CA LEU A 169 7.80 2.53 19.20
C LEU A 169 7.63 1.27 20.08
N ASN A 170 6.59 1.22 20.90
CA ASN A 170 6.45 0.22 21.98
C ASN A 170 5.30 -0.76 21.74
N GLU A 171 4.20 -0.33 21.11
CA GLU A 171 3.07 -1.25 20.85
C GLU A 171 3.29 -2.02 19.55
N LYS A 172 3.48 -1.30 18.44
CA LYS A 172 3.60 -1.91 17.11
C LYS A 172 5.02 -2.32 16.74
N HIS A 173 6.03 -1.66 17.32
CA HIS A 173 7.43 -1.86 16.97
C HIS A 173 7.70 -1.72 15.47
N TRP A 174 6.97 -0.84 14.79
CA TRP A 174 7.12 -0.61 13.35
C TRP A 174 8.15 0.48 13.11
N PRO A 175 9.39 0.13 12.70
CA PRO A 175 10.42 1.13 12.46
C PRO A 175 10.03 1.99 11.27
N ILE A 176 10.38 3.27 11.32
CA ILE A 176 10.19 4.19 10.21
C ILE A 176 11.53 4.82 9.86
N TYR A 177 11.81 4.82 8.56
CA TYR A 177 13.04 5.30 7.96
C TYR A 177 12.70 6.47 7.05
N CYS A 178 13.51 7.51 7.14
CA CYS A 178 13.51 8.64 6.23
C CYS A 178 14.82 8.63 5.46
N ILE A 179 14.71 8.59 4.15
CA ILE A 179 15.84 8.48 3.22
C ILE A 179 15.78 9.71 2.31
N TYR A 180 16.84 10.52 2.33
CA TYR A 180 16.94 11.69 1.47
C TYR A 180 17.76 11.35 0.22
N ASP A 181 17.17 11.54 -0.96
CA ASP A 181 17.84 11.39 -2.26
C ASP A 181 18.30 12.76 -2.77
N CYS A 182 19.59 13.06 -2.54
CA CYS A 182 20.17 14.38 -2.81
C CYS A 182 20.09 14.83 -4.29
N PRO A 183 20.36 13.97 -5.31
CA PRO A 183 20.29 14.36 -6.72
C PRO A 183 18.89 14.73 -7.22
N LYS A 184 17.83 14.15 -6.65
CA LYS A 184 16.44 14.39 -7.10
C LYS A 184 15.68 15.35 -6.20
N GLU A 185 16.27 15.75 -5.07
CA GLU A 185 15.60 16.46 -3.99
C GLU A 185 14.34 15.72 -3.49
N GLU A 186 14.28 14.40 -3.68
CA GLU A 186 13.19 13.55 -3.26
C GLU A 186 13.46 12.97 -1.87
N ILE A 187 12.41 12.79 -1.09
CA ILE A 187 12.48 12.00 0.14
C ILE A 187 11.65 10.76 -0.01
N LEU A 188 12.28 9.63 0.31
CA LEU A 188 11.58 8.40 0.52
C LEU A 188 11.40 8.14 2.00
N LEU A 189 10.16 7.87 2.37
CA LEU A 189 9.82 7.39 3.69
C LEU A 189 9.39 5.93 3.59
N CYS A 190 9.99 5.05 4.38
CA CYS A 190 9.62 3.64 4.38
C CYS A 190 9.57 3.02 5.78
N SER A 191 8.85 1.92 5.93
CA SER A 191 8.79 1.17 7.20
C SER A 191 9.59 -0.14 7.20
N THR A 192 10.11 -0.58 6.05
CA THR A 192 10.95 -1.79 5.97
C THR A 192 12.33 -1.50 5.40
N PRO A 193 13.38 -2.14 5.93
CA PRO A 193 14.74 -2.00 5.44
C PRO A 193 14.97 -2.75 4.12
N ASP A 194 14.11 -3.71 3.74
CA ASP A 194 14.22 -4.40 2.44
C ASP A 194 14.08 -3.43 1.26
N ILE A 195 13.39 -2.31 1.47
CA ILE A 195 13.34 -1.21 0.51
C ILE A 195 14.71 -0.51 0.41
N LEU A 196 15.51 -0.45 1.49
CA LEU A 196 16.84 0.18 1.47
C LEU A 196 17.79 -0.55 0.52
N THR A 197 17.76 -1.88 0.49
CA THR A 197 18.65 -2.65 -0.39
C THR A 197 18.31 -2.44 -1.86
N GLU A 198 17.03 -2.36 -2.24
CA GLU A 198 16.63 -2.02 -3.62
C GLU A 198 17.03 -0.59 -4.02
N LEU A 199 17.06 0.33 -3.06
CA LEU A 199 17.42 1.73 -3.31
C LEU A 199 18.91 1.97 -3.39
N GLU A 200 19.72 1.27 -2.60
CA GLU A 200 21.18 1.31 -2.71
C GLU A 200 21.67 0.91 -4.11
N TYR A 201 20.90 0.08 -4.82
CA TYR A 201 21.18 -0.26 -6.22
C TYR A 201 20.78 0.85 -7.20
N ASN A 202 19.70 1.59 -6.92
CA ASN A 202 19.08 2.54 -7.86
C ASN A 202 19.49 4.01 -7.68
N PHE A 203 20.07 4.40 -6.54
CA PHE A 203 20.52 5.78 -6.31
C PHE A 203 21.94 6.02 -6.85
N VAL A 204 22.10 7.12 -7.59
CA VAL A 204 23.38 7.63 -8.10
C VAL A 204 23.74 8.87 -7.28
N GLY A 205 24.13 8.69 -6.02
CA GLY A 205 24.47 9.80 -5.13
C GLY A 205 24.58 9.41 -3.66
N PRO A 206 24.98 10.36 -2.79
CA PRO A 206 24.99 10.15 -1.34
C PRO A 206 23.56 10.01 -0.81
N VAL A 207 23.32 8.92 -0.06
CA VAL A 207 22.04 8.62 0.58
C VAL A 207 22.17 8.90 2.07
N VAL A 208 21.30 9.76 2.62
CA VAL A 208 21.24 10.02 4.06
C VAL A 208 20.06 9.25 4.65
N ILE A 209 20.34 8.33 5.56
CA ILE A 209 19.33 7.51 6.23
C ILE A 209 19.17 8.02 7.67
N SER A 210 17.97 8.44 8.02
CA SER A 210 17.59 8.76 9.40
C SER A 210 16.57 7.74 9.88
N LYS A 211 16.92 6.99 10.93
CA LYS A 211 16.02 6.04 11.58
C LYS A 211 15.30 6.70 12.74
N THR A 212 13.99 6.49 12.82
CA THR A 212 13.15 7.09 13.87
C THR A 212 13.47 6.53 15.27
N ILE A 213 14.10 5.36 15.35
CA ILE A 213 14.37 4.62 16.60
C ILE A 213 15.60 5.13 17.37
N GLN A 214 16.55 5.83 16.75
CA GLN A 214 17.71 6.40 17.45
C GLN A 214 18.16 7.70 16.78
N ASN A 215 18.42 8.74 17.57
CA ASN A 215 19.11 9.95 17.12
C ASN A 215 20.57 9.63 16.77
N VAL A 216 20.80 8.89 15.69
CA VAL A 216 22.10 8.71 15.06
C VAL A 216 21.92 9.05 13.60
N SER A 217 22.33 10.27 13.23
CA SER A 217 22.60 10.61 11.84
C SER A 217 23.84 9.84 11.41
N VAL A 218 23.66 8.64 10.87
CA VAL A 218 24.74 7.94 10.17
C VAL A 218 24.79 8.51 8.76
N SER A 219 25.77 9.38 8.50
CA SER A 219 26.16 9.73 7.14
C SER A 219 27.03 8.61 6.59
N THR A 220 26.43 7.57 6.01
CA THR A 220 27.18 6.61 5.20
C THR A 220 27.48 7.24 3.85
N ASN A 221 28.63 7.92 3.76
CA ASN A 221 29.24 8.22 2.46
C ASN A 221 29.72 6.90 1.86
N VAL A 222 28.85 6.18 1.14
CA VAL A 222 29.28 5.03 0.34
C VAL A 222 29.90 5.59 -0.94
N VAL A 223 31.20 5.86 -0.88
CA VAL A 223 32.02 6.10 -2.07
C VAL A 223 32.11 4.77 -2.82
N ARG A 224 31.38 4.62 -3.92
CA ARG A 224 31.63 3.51 -4.85
C ARG A 224 33.04 3.69 -5.43
N LYS A 225 33.93 2.72 -5.17
CA LYS A 225 35.12 2.52 -6.01
C LYS A 225 34.63 2.12 -7.40
N LEU A 226 35.20 2.78 -8.41
CA LEU A 226 35.01 2.55 -9.85
C LEU A 226 35.18 1.07 -10.22
#